data_AF-A0A1S8WUX6-F1
#
_entry.id   AF-A0A1S8WUX6-F1
#
_cell.length_a   1.000
_cell.length_b   1.000
_cell.length_c   1.000
_cell.angle_alpha   90.00
_cell.angle_beta   90.00
_cell.angle_gamma   90.00
#
_symmetry.space_group_name_H-M   'P 1'
#
loop_
_entity.id
_entity.type
_entity.pdbx_description
1 polymer ?
#
loop_
_entity_poly.entity_id
_entity_poly.type
_entity_poly.pdbx_seq_one_letter_code
_entity_poly.pdbx_strand_id
1 'polypeptide(L)'
;MASKAKPDESSEGNSDDPVEHFNVRAIALRMQSQMVGNVPSGILRLFLDEASVRLFNNICKLLRLYTGSNKIAVAYTKRIVKMNIRLTAFSTADVLNDEEDDMACDFHDRCHLAAEILLRLGRPKRRLLPGVTPTIDKLVDAIQSAKSLALGITERHLKQTTRDKFREA
;
A
#
# COMPACT_ATOMS: atom_id res chain seq x y z
N MET A 1 21.39 13.45 -81.76
CA MET A 1 21.71 14.89 -81.65
C MET A 1 21.91 15.24 -80.19
N ALA A 2 22.90 16.10 -79.95
CA ALA A 2 23.26 16.79 -78.71
C ALA A 2 23.90 15.99 -77.55
N SER A 3 25.23 16.07 -77.51
CA SER A 3 26.11 15.85 -76.36
C SER A 3 26.24 17.11 -75.49
N LYS A 4 26.42 16.91 -74.17
CA LYS A 4 27.30 17.63 -73.21
C LYS A 4 26.88 17.20 -71.79
N ALA A 5 27.73 16.97 -70.78
CA ALA A 5 29.17 17.05 -70.60
C ALA A 5 29.59 16.14 -69.41
N LYS A 6 30.90 15.94 -69.26
CA LYS A 6 31.67 14.98 -68.43
C LYS A 6 31.59 15.15 -66.89
N PRO A 7 32.12 14.15 -66.13
CA PRO A 7 32.22 14.10 -64.67
C PRO A 7 33.52 14.73 -64.15
N ASP A 8 33.59 15.01 -62.84
CA ASP A 8 34.75 14.61 -62.02
C ASP A 8 34.48 14.73 -60.51
N GLU A 9 35.13 13.81 -59.80
CA GLU A 9 35.10 13.58 -58.38
C GLU A 9 35.74 14.73 -57.58
N SER A 10 35.19 15.02 -56.40
CA SER A 10 36.02 15.33 -55.24
C SER A 10 35.43 14.66 -54.01
N SER A 11 36.17 13.65 -53.58
CA SER A 11 36.09 12.97 -52.29
C SER A 11 36.19 13.98 -51.14
N GLU A 12 35.46 13.71 -50.06
CA GLU A 12 35.90 13.77 -48.65
C GLU A 12 34.75 14.18 -47.73
N GLY A 13 34.59 13.44 -46.63
CA GLY A 13 33.83 13.93 -45.47
C GLY A 13 32.73 13.01 -44.98
N ASN A 14 33.12 11.82 -44.56
CA ASN A 14 32.42 11.02 -43.56
C ASN A 14 31.84 11.91 -42.43
N SER A 15 30.53 11.91 -42.26
CA SER A 15 29.88 12.21 -40.96
C SER A 15 28.53 11.50 -40.92
N ASP A 16 28.60 10.18 -40.83
CA ASP A 16 27.63 9.40 -40.06
C ASP A 16 27.67 9.90 -38.61
N ASP A 17 26.98 11.00 -38.34
CA ASP A 17 26.52 11.31 -36.98
C ASP A 17 25.03 11.00 -36.94
N PRO A 18 24.61 9.88 -36.33
CA PRO A 18 23.23 9.76 -35.93
C PRO A 18 23.03 10.86 -34.89
N VAL A 19 22.30 11.92 -35.26
CA VAL A 19 21.78 12.88 -34.29
C VAL A 19 20.92 12.05 -33.34
N GLU A 20 21.52 11.62 -32.23
CA GLU A 20 20.82 10.95 -31.13
C GLU A 20 19.80 11.96 -30.62
N HIS A 21 18.59 11.90 -31.17
CA HIS A 21 17.48 12.70 -30.69
C HIS A 21 17.27 12.35 -29.22
N PHE A 22 17.71 13.27 -28.34
CA PHE A 22 17.59 13.14 -26.90
C PHE A 22 16.12 12.99 -26.53
N ASN A 23 15.69 11.73 -26.37
CA ASN A 23 14.29 11.40 -26.17
C ASN A 23 13.97 11.49 -24.67
N VAL A 24 13.71 12.72 -24.22
CA VAL A 24 13.31 13.06 -22.84
C VAL A 24 12.16 12.17 -22.36
N ARG A 25 11.24 11.82 -23.26
CA ARG A 25 10.10 10.95 -22.94
C ARG A 25 10.53 9.50 -22.66
N ALA A 26 11.48 8.97 -23.42
CA ALA A 26 12.03 7.63 -23.18
C ALA A 26 12.83 7.58 -21.87
N ILE A 27 13.59 8.64 -21.56
CA ILE A 27 14.33 8.77 -20.30
C ILE A 27 13.35 8.88 -19.13
N ALA A 28 12.34 9.74 -19.23
CA ALA A 28 11.30 9.90 -18.21
C ALA A 28 10.51 8.61 -18.00
N LEU A 29 10.16 7.86 -19.06
CA LEU A 29 9.49 6.56 -18.96
C LEU A 29 10.39 5.49 -18.33
N ARG A 30 11.70 5.53 -18.57
CA ARG A 30 12.67 4.62 -17.94
C ARG A 30 12.83 4.92 -16.45
N MET A 31 12.93 6.20 -16.08
CA MET A 31 12.95 6.64 -14.68
C MET A 31 11.61 6.31 -14.00
N GLN A 32 10.49 6.52 -14.68
CA GLN A 32 9.16 6.15 -14.20
C GLN A 32 9.04 4.62 -14.06
N SER A 33 9.55 3.81 -14.98
CA SER A 33 9.56 2.35 -14.85
C SER A 33 10.43 1.89 -13.69
N GLN A 34 11.54 2.58 -13.41
CA GLN A 34 12.39 2.32 -12.25
C GLN A 34 11.72 2.71 -10.93
N MET A 35 10.90 3.77 -10.92
CA MET A 35 10.17 4.24 -9.73
C MET A 35 8.82 3.53 -9.50
N VAL A 36 8.07 3.23 -10.57
CA VAL A 36 6.73 2.61 -10.54
C VAL A 36 6.81 1.08 -10.45
N GLY A 37 7.95 0.48 -10.80
CA GLY A 37 8.14 -0.97 -10.84
C GLY A 37 8.25 -1.67 -9.49
N ASN A 38 8.44 -0.93 -8.39
CA ASN A 38 8.66 -1.53 -7.08
C ASN A 38 7.52 -1.16 -6.14
N VAL A 39 6.49 -2.01 -6.03
CA VAL A 39 5.97 -2.27 -4.69
C VAL A 39 7.19 -2.82 -3.94
N PRO A 40 7.71 -2.14 -2.91
CA PRO A 40 8.92 -2.60 -2.25
C PRO A 40 8.72 -4.06 -1.87
N SER A 41 9.62 -4.94 -2.31
CA SER A 41 9.52 -6.38 -2.08
C SER A 41 9.35 -6.71 -0.58
N GLY A 42 9.81 -5.81 0.29
CA GLY A 42 9.55 -5.81 1.73
C GLY A 42 8.07 -5.69 2.11
N ILE A 43 7.29 -4.82 1.45
CA ILE A 43 5.83 -4.71 1.68
C ILE A 43 5.13 -6.00 1.28
N LEU A 44 5.47 -6.56 0.11
CA LEU A 44 4.91 -7.83 -0.33
C LEU A 44 5.27 -8.96 0.66
N ARG A 45 6.50 -9.00 1.16
CA ARG A 45 6.95 -10.01 2.12
C ARG A 45 6.27 -9.88 3.49
N LEU A 46 5.97 -8.67 3.95
CA LEU A 46 5.19 -8.39 5.17
C LEU A 46 3.76 -8.89 5.08
N PHE A 47 3.10 -8.71 3.92
CA PHE A 47 1.70 -9.10 3.74
C PHE A 47 1.48 -10.53 3.20
N LEU A 48 2.54 -11.18 2.71
CA LEU A 48 2.52 -12.57 2.23
C LEU A 48 3.17 -13.54 3.22
N ASP A 49 3.47 -13.10 4.44
CA ASP A 49 3.89 -14.02 5.47
C ASP A 49 2.72 -14.94 5.88
N GLU A 50 3.07 -16.18 6.20
CA GLU A 50 2.10 -17.24 6.47
C GLU A 50 1.19 -16.89 7.68
N ALA A 51 1.67 -16.09 8.64
CA ALA A 51 0.85 -15.65 9.77
C ALA A 51 -0.22 -14.61 9.35
N SER A 52 0.14 -13.59 8.57
CA SER A 52 -0.82 -12.58 8.09
C SER A 52 -1.85 -13.19 7.15
N VAL A 53 -1.44 -14.11 6.27
CA VAL A 53 -2.38 -14.84 5.38
C VAL A 53 -3.43 -15.58 6.20
N ARG A 54 -3.02 -16.31 7.25
CA ARG A 54 -3.97 -16.98 8.16
C ARG A 54 -4.87 -15.99 8.90
N LEU A 55 -4.33 -14.86 9.34
CA LEU A 55 -5.11 -13.82 10.00
C LEU A 55 -6.23 -13.29 9.10
N PHE A 56 -5.91 -12.86 7.87
CA PHE A 56 -6.91 -12.35 6.93
C PHE A 56 -7.91 -13.41 6.51
N ASN A 57 -7.49 -14.67 6.36
CA ASN A 57 -8.40 -15.78 6.10
C ASN A 57 -9.39 -15.99 7.25
N ASN A 58 -8.94 -15.90 8.50
CA ASN A 58 -9.81 -16.03 9.67
C ASN A 58 -10.77 -14.85 9.80
N ILE A 59 -10.31 -13.62 9.52
CA ILE A 59 -11.18 -12.44 9.45
C ILE A 59 -12.27 -12.63 8.40
N CYS A 60 -11.91 -13.10 7.19
CA CYS A 60 -12.88 -13.37 6.13
C CYS A 60 -13.91 -14.43 6.53
N LYS A 61 -13.46 -15.52 7.17
CA LYS A 61 -14.37 -16.55 7.71
C LYS A 61 -15.33 -15.98 8.74
N LEU A 62 -14.84 -15.15 9.67
CA LEU A 62 -15.67 -14.51 10.70
C LEU A 62 -16.71 -13.58 10.08
N LEU A 63 -16.30 -12.74 9.12
CA LEU A 63 -17.20 -11.86 8.38
C LEU A 63 -18.24 -12.64 7.58
N ARG A 64 -17.86 -13.78 7.00
CA ARG A 64 -18.80 -14.66 6.28
C ARG A 64 -19.85 -15.25 7.22
N LEU A 65 -19.45 -15.64 8.43
CA LEU A 65 -20.39 -16.12 9.46
C LEU A 65 -21.35 -15.00 9.91
N TYR A 66 -20.84 -13.79 10.12
CA TYR A 66 -21.64 -12.65 10.57
C TYR A 66 -22.60 -12.13 9.49
N THR A 67 -22.14 -11.97 8.26
CA THR A 67 -22.91 -11.36 7.16
C THR A 67 -23.77 -12.35 6.38
N GLY A 68 -23.52 -13.66 6.51
CA GLY A 68 -24.12 -14.69 5.69
C GLY A 68 -23.73 -14.64 4.20
N SER A 69 -22.83 -13.73 3.79
CA SER A 69 -22.49 -13.48 2.39
C SER A 69 -20.99 -13.53 2.14
N ASN A 70 -20.57 -14.52 1.35
CA ASN A 70 -19.16 -14.66 0.94
C ASN A 70 -18.68 -13.43 0.15
N LYS A 71 -19.53 -12.88 -0.72
CA LYS A 71 -19.21 -11.70 -1.53
C LYS A 71 -18.90 -10.49 -0.65
N ILE A 72 -19.72 -10.26 0.37
CA ILE A 72 -19.55 -9.14 1.31
C ILE A 72 -18.31 -9.36 2.18
N ALA A 73 -18.12 -10.56 2.72
CA ALA A 73 -16.95 -10.89 3.54
C ALA A 73 -15.62 -10.70 2.79
N VAL A 74 -15.54 -11.17 1.55
CA VAL A 74 -14.37 -10.97 0.68
C VAL A 74 -14.15 -9.49 0.38
N ALA A 75 -15.23 -8.74 0.12
CA ALA A 75 -15.13 -7.31 -0.15
C ALA A 75 -14.55 -6.52 1.04
N TYR A 76 -15.06 -6.76 2.26
CA TYR A 76 -14.53 -6.13 3.47
C TYR A 76 -13.09 -6.55 3.77
N THR A 77 -12.78 -7.85 3.69
CA THR A 77 -11.41 -8.35 3.91
C THR A 77 -10.43 -7.70 2.92
N LYS A 78 -10.80 -7.60 1.65
CA LYS A 78 -10.00 -6.93 0.61
C LYS A 78 -9.80 -5.44 0.91
N ARG A 79 -10.81 -4.76 1.49
CA ARG A 79 -10.66 -3.36 1.94
C ARG A 79 -9.62 -3.28 3.07
N ILE A 80 -9.74 -4.12 4.11
CA ILE A 80 -8.79 -4.14 5.23
C ILE A 80 -7.35 -4.36 4.73
N VAL A 81 -7.12 -5.36 3.88
CA VAL A 81 -5.79 -5.65 3.31
C VAL A 81 -5.25 -4.47 2.51
N LYS A 82 -6.08 -3.86 1.64
CA LYS A 82 -5.69 -2.69 0.85
C LYS A 82 -5.33 -1.48 1.71
N MET A 83 -6.02 -1.28 2.83
CA MET A 83 -5.70 -0.18 3.74
C MET A 83 -4.33 -0.40 4.37
N ASN A 84 -4.09 -1.59 4.92
CA ASN A 84 -2.83 -1.92 5.56
C ASN A 84 -1.63 -1.80 4.60
N ILE A 85 -1.77 -2.28 3.35
CA ILE A 85 -0.74 -2.13 2.31
C ILE A 85 -0.44 -0.66 2.04
N ARG A 86 -1.47 0.19 1.97
CA ARG A 86 -1.29 1.62 1.70
C ARG A 86 -0.62 2.35 2.85
N LEU A 87 -1.05 2.12 4.08
CA LEU A 87 -0.43 2.71 5.26
C LEU A 87 1.07 2.33 5.31
N THR A 88 1.38 1.05 5.08
CA THR A 88 2.77 0.59 5.01
C THR A 88 3.54 1.27 3.87
N ALA A 89 2.92 1.43 2.70
CA ALA A 89 3.55 2.11 1.56
C ALA A 89 3.83 3.57 1.87
N PHE A 90 2.94 4.28 2.55
CA PHE A 90 3.16 5.68 2.94
C PHE A 90 4.30 5.81 3.96
N SER A 91 4.29 4.98 5.01
CA SER A 91 5.36 5.00 6.02
C SER A 91 6.72 4.57 5.49
N THR A 92 6.79 3.72 4.44
CA THR A 92 8.07 3.26 3.86
C THR A 92 8.58 4.14 2.72
N ALA A 93 7.70 4.92 2.09
CA ALA A 93 8.06 5.84 1.01
C ALA A 93 8.46 7.23 1.52
N ASP A 94 8.46 7.46 2.84
CA ASP A 94 8.84 8.72 3.48
C ASP A 94 8.03 9.92 2.93
N VAL A 95 6.73 9.69 2.71
CA VAL A 95 5.80 10.72 2.18
C VAL A 95 4.92 11.34 3.26
N LEU A 96 4.99 10.81 4.48
CA LEU A 96 4.24 11.32 5.63
C LEU A 96 4.94 12.58 6.17
N ASN A 97 4.19 13.48 6.77
CA ASN A 97 4.78 14.55 7.59
C ASN A 97 4.88 14.11 9.06
N ASP A 98 5.54 14.91 9.89
CA ASP A 98 5.74 14.62 11.32
C ASP A 98 4.43 14.26 12.04
N GLU A 99 3.35 15.00 11.80
CA GLU A 99 2.03 14.72 12.38
C GLU A 99 1.46 13.37 11.93
N GLU A 100 1.63 13.00 10.65
CA GLU A 100 1.18 11.72 10.12
C GLU A 100 2.04 10.55 10.57
N ASP A 101 3.34 10.76 10.80
CA ASP A 101 4.23 9.76 11.38
C ASP A 101 3.89 9.49 12.85
N ASP A 102 3.59 10.53 13.62
CA ASP A 102 3.06 10.39 14.99
C ASP A 102 1.73 9.61 14.97
N MET A 103 0.81 9.95 14.06
CA MET A 103 -0.43 9.20 13.88
C MET A 103 -0.19 7.74 13.46
N ALA A 104 0.84 7.45 12.67
CA ALA A 104 1.21 6.10 12.26
C ALA A 104 1.75 5.28 13.43
N CYS A 105 2.55 5.89 14.31
CA CYS A 105 2.99 5.29 15.56
C CYS A 105 1.80 4.98 16.48
N ASP A 106 0.91 5.95 16.69
CA ASP A 106 -0.32 5.75 17.46
C ASP A 106 -1.20 4.65 16.86
N PHE A 107 -1.31 4.60 15.53
CA PHE A 107 -2.08 3.56 14.83
C PHE A 107 -1.55 2.17 15.15
N HIS A 108 -0.22 2.00 15.09
CA HIS A 108 0.43 0.74 15.43
C HIS A 108 0.13 0.33 16.88
N ASP A 109 0.22 1.25 17.82
CA ASP A 109 -0.07 1.00 19.24
C ASP A 109 -1.53 0.62 19.49
N ARG A 110 -2.47 1.26 18.79
CA ARG A 110 -3.90 0.88 18.86
C ARG A 110 -4.16 -0.51 18.28
N CYS A 111 -3.49 -0.87 17.18
CA CYS A 111 -3.57 -2.22 16.63
C CYS A 111 -2.98 -3.26 17.60
N HIS A 112 -1.87 -2.95 18.26
CA HIS A 112 -1.26 -3.81 19.27
C HIS A 112 -2.21 -4.04 20.45
N LEU A 113 -2.80 -2.97 20.98
CA LEU A 113 -3.79 -3.03 22.05
C LEU A 113 -5.01 -3.87 21.66
N ALA A 114 -5.55 -3.67 20.45
CA ALA A 114 -6.67 -4.46 19.95
C ALA A 114 -6.33 -5.95 19.86
N ALA A 115 -5.13 -6.29 19.38
CA ALA A 115 -4.66 -7.67 19.32
C ALA A 115 -4.50 -8.29 20.73
N GLU A 116 -3.94 -7.54 21.68
CA GLU A 116 -3.80 -7.97 23.08
C GLU A 116 -5.18 -8.27 23.72
N ILE A 117 -6.14 -7.35 23.56
CA ILE A 117 -7.51 -7.53 24.08
C ILE A 117 -8.15 -8.77 23.44
N LEU A 118 -8.08 -8.91 22.10
CA LEU A 118 -8.66 -10.04 21.38
C LEU A 118 -8.08 -11.39 21.85
N LEU A 119 -6.76 -11.46 22.04
CA LEU A 119 -6.09 -12.66 22.53
C LEU A 119 -6.52 -13.01 23.96
N ARG A 120 -6.67 -12.00 24.83
CA ARG A 120 -7.14 -12.20 26.21
C ARG A 120 -8.61 -12.64 26.28
N LEU A 121 -9.47 -12.12 25.41
CA LEU A 121 -10.86 -12.55 25.29
C LEU A 121 -10.95 -14.00 24.80
N GLY A 122 -10.16 -14.37 23.78
CA GLY A 122 -10.18 -15.70 23.16
C GLY A 122 -9.49 -16.80 23.98
N ARG A 123 -8.68 -16.47 25.00
CA ARG A 123 -7.95 -17.44 25.84
C ARG A 123 -8.17 -17.22 27.34
N PRO A 124 -9.33 -17.61 27.89
CA PRO A 124 -9.67 -17.37 29.29
C PRO A 124 -8.68 -17.97 30.30
N LYS A 125 -8.02 -19.08 29.96
CA LYS A 125 -7.06 -19.79 30.84
C LYS A 125 -5.67 -19.15 30.92
N ARG A 126 -5.37 -18.12 30.10
CA ARG A 126 -4.12 -17.32 30.17
C ARG A 126 -4.33 -15.93 30.77
N ARG A 127 -5.48 -15.70 31.42
CA ARG A 127 -5.68 -14.53 32.28
C ARG A 127 -4.64 -14.60 33.41
N LEU A 128 -4.20 -13.45 33.91
CA LEU A 128 -3.11 -13.23 34.88
C LEU A 128 -1.73 -12.88 34.29
N LEU A 129 -1.69 -12.05 33.25
CA LEU A 129 -0.66 -11.00 33.20
C LEU A 129 -1.30 -9.72 33.75
N PRO A 130 -0.63 -8.96 34.65
CA PRO A 130 -1.13 -7.66 35.09
C PRO A 130 -1.30 -6.73 33.87
N GLY A 131 -2.42 -6.01 33.78
CA GLY A 131 -2.74 -5.16 32.63
C GLY A 131 -4.23 -4.88 32.43
N VAL A 132 -4.59 -4.38 31.25
CA VAL A 132 -5.95 -3.95 30.87
C VAL A 132 -6.96 -5.09 30.97
N THR A 133 -8.02 -4.90 31.75
CA THR A 133 -9.18 -5.81 31.82
C THR A 133 -9.82 -5.92 30.43
N PRO A 134 -9.85 -7.11 29.81
CA PRO A 134 -10.31 -7.28 28.44
C PRO A 134 -11.85 -7.27 28.38
N THR A 135 -12.42 -6.33 27.64
CA THR A 135 -13.86 -6.28 27.34
C THR A 135 -14.07 -6.10 25.84
N ILE A 136 -15.26 -6.47 25.35
CA ILE A 136 -15.63 -6.24 23.94
C ILE A 136 -15.66 -4.74 23.64
N ASP A 137 -16.17 -3.91 24.56
CA ASP A 137 -16.22 -2.46 24.38
C ASP A 137 -14.83 -1.86 24.16
N LYS A 138 -13.84 -2.24 24.99
CA LYS A 138 -12.46 -1.77 24.81
C LYS A 138 -11.83 -2.24 23.50
N LEU A 139 -12.19 -3.44 23.02
CA LEU A 139 -11.75 -3.91 21.71
C LEU A 139 -12.35 -3.05 20.60
N VAL A 140 -13.65 -2.74 20.69
CA VAL A 140 -14.34 -1.87 19.74
C VAL A 140 -13.71 -0.48 19.75
N ASP A 141 -13.47 0.11 20.92
CA ASP A 141 -12.85 1.44 21.06
C ASP A 141 -11.43 1.48 20.48
N ALA A 142 -10.62 0.44 20.73
CA ALA A 142 -9.28 0.33 20.17
C ALA A 142 -9.31 0.24 18.63
N ILE A 143 -10.22 -0.58 18.07
CA ILE A 143 -10.39 -0.71 16.63
C ILE A 143 -10.91 0.59 16.00
N GLN A 144 -11.86 1.28 16.64
CA GLN A 144 -12.39 2.55 16.16
C GLN A 144 -11.32 3.65 16.20
N SER A 145 -10.50 3.69 17.24
CA SER A 145 -9.36 4.62 17.35
C SER A 145 -8.35 4.37 16.24
N ALA A 146 -7.98 3.10 16.00
CA ALA A 146 -7.11 2.72 14.90
C ALA A 146 -7.70 3.09 13.53
N LYS A 147 -9.01 2.91 13.33
CA LYS A 147 -9.71 3.32 12.10
C LYS A 147 -9.63 4.84 11.90
N SER A 148 -9.87 5.63 12.94
CA SER A 148 -9.80 7.09 12.86
C SER A 148 -8.39 7.57 12.50
N LEU A 149 -7.36 7.01 13.13
CA LEU A 149 -5.96 7.30 12.82
C LEU A 149 -5.61 6.92 11.38
N ALA A 150 -5.98 5.72 10.93
CA ALA A 150 -5.77 5.29 9.54
C ALA A 150 -6.45 6.24 8.53
N LEU A 151 -7.65 6.74 8.83
CA LEU A 151 -8.34 7.69 7.97
C LEU A 151 -7.69 9.09 7.99
N GLY A 152 -7.14 9.51 9.13
CA GLY A 152 -6.37 10.74 9.27
C GLY A 152 -5.07 10.68 8.48
N ILE A 153 -4.27 9.63 8.66
CA ILE A 153 -3.02 9.40 7.91
C ILE A 153 -3.28 9.41 6.40
N THR A 154 -4.40 8.84 5.94
CA THR A 154 -4.67 8.71 4.50
C THR A 154 -5.41 9.91 3.90
N GLU A 155 -5.72 10.95 4.67
CA GLU A 155 -6.52 12.10 4.25
C GLU A 155 -5.89 12.87 3.09
N ARG A 156 -4.60 13.20 3.20
CA ARG A 156 -3.87 13.97 2.16
C ARG A 156 -3.43 13.10 0.98
N HIS A 157 -3.42 11.78 1.15
CA HIS A 157 -2.82 10.84 0.19
C HIS A 157 -3.84 10.09 -0.66
N LEU A 158 -5.13 10.12 -0.29
CA LEU A 158 -6.19 9.41 -1.01
C LEU A 158 -7.26 10.34 -1.57
N LYS A 159 -7.73 10.01 -2.78
CA LYS A 159 -8.92 10.62 -3.37
C LYS A 159 -10.15 10.36 -2.50
N GLN A 160 -11.06 11.34 -2.43
CA GLN A 160 -12.29 11.27 -1.63
C GLN A 160 -13.08 9.96 -1.84
N THR A 161 -13.30 9.56 -3.09
CA THR A 161 -14.02 8.33 -3.45
C THR A 161 -13.38 7.04 -2.90
N THR A 162 -12.08 7.07 -2.61
CA THR A 162 -11.36 5.96 -1.99
C THR A 162 -11.49 6.02 -0.47
N ARG A 163 -11.46 7.22 0.11
CA ARG A 163 -11.68 7.45 1.55
C ARG A 163 -13.08 6.99 1.98
N ASP A 164 -14.11 7.31 1.21
CA ASP A 164 -15.50 6.94 1.54
C ASP A 164 -15.69 5.41 1.67
N LYS A 165 -15.07 4.65 0.75
CA LYS A 165 -15.09 3.16 0.79
C LYS A 165 -14.45 2.57 2.04
N PHE A 166 -13.52 3.30 2.66
CA PHE A 166 -12.87 2.90 3.90
C PHE A 166 -13.62 3.38 5.15
N ARG A 167 -14.33 4.51 5.05
CA ARG A 167 -15.22 4.97 6.11
C ARG A 167 -16.41 4.02 6.31
N GLU A 168 -16.93 3.45 5.23
CA GLU A 168 -18.01 2.45 5.23
C GLU A 168 -17.59 1.03 5.64
N ALA A 169 -16.28 0.76 5.76
CA ALA A 169 -15.74 -0.53 6.20
C ALA A 169 -15.65 -0.61 7.73
#